data_AF-A0A061GUQ8-F1
#
_entry.id   AF-A0A061GUQ8-F1
#
_cell.length_a   1.000
_cell.length_b   1.000
_cell.length_c   1.000
_cell.angle_alpha   90.00
_cell.angle_beta   90.00
_cell.angle_gamma   90.00
#
_symmetry.space_group_name_H-M   'P 1'
#
loop_
_entity.id
_entity.type
_entity.pdbx_description
1 polymer ?
#
loop_
_entity_poly.entity_id
_entity_poly.type
_entity_poly.pdbx_seq_one_letter_code
_entity_poly.pdbx_strand_id
1 'polypeptide(L)'
;MSDGSSSSSSSSSSSNTDSPTATAAPNITIAPTGVTTSETPPPPSSQTQSSIRSLSSIISSVPSSLSSSPNPSFSLLHDSTISSQISSLLRHPDSGSGDNNLCRWLYDTFHTTDPELQLVVLRFIPIIAGVYLSRISRRKALAGFEAILLALYAHETTARGDQPMTVHVPDLSQPSIYHEAKPSIENKATELNLAVTSSTLEPHGTMRSTRRARIVGVALELYYSKISQMPVTSKIEFCEFCEIWAGQDRENFKDGEEDHGENNGSNEMHKVKKKEGRIPLPWELLQPTLRILGHCLLGPHGSKDLFDAASSAINSLYTRSLHDIDAKAILATSSLLRLEKMALDPKANIDYSEIEMANVISL
;
A
#
# COMPACT_ATOMS: atom_id res chain seq x y z
N MET A 1 -70.86 -35.34 -0.17
CA MET A 1 -70.74 -36.79 0.07
C MET A 1 -69.29 -37.02 0.44
N SER A 2 -68.89 -36.65 1.66
CA SER A 2 -69.00 -37.44 2.91
C SER A 2 -67.61 -37.99 3.20
N ASP A 3 -67.05 -37.98 4.40
CA ASP A 3 -67.35 -37.41 5.72
C ASP A 3 -66.11 -37.75 6.58
N GLY A 4 -65.96 -37.09 7.74
CA GLY A 4 -65.05 -37.52 8.81
C GLY A 4 -64.04 -36.45 9.26
N SER A 5 -64.46 -35.34 9.88
CA SER A 5 -64.86 -35.18 11.31
C SER A 5 -63.66 -35.06 12.26
N SER A 6 -63.39 -33.88 12.83
CA SER A 6 -63.93 -33.33 14.12
C SER A 6 -63.01 -33.73 15.30
N SER A 7 -62.67 -32.94 16.31
CA SER A 7 -63.28 -31.76 16.96
C SER A 7 -62.32 -31.24 18.06
N SER A 8 -62.10 -29.91 18.18
CA SER A 8 -62.60 -28.99 19.24
C SER A 8 -61.85 -29.08 20.59
N SER A 9 -61.65 -28.07 21.44
CA SER A 9 -62.25 -26.75 21.74
C SER A 9 -61.33 -26.15 22.85
N SER A 10 -61.24 -24.87 23.24
CA SER A 10 -62.20 -23.79 23.54
C SER A 10 -61.35 -22.54 23.90
N SER A 11 -61.45 -21.40 23.22
CA SER A 11 -62.33 -20.23 23.47
C SER A 11 -62.31 -19.63 24.90
N SER A 12 -61.81 -18.39 25.04
CA SER A 12 -62.64 -17.22 25.41
C SER A 12 -61.86 -15.90 25.47
N SER A 13 -62.33 -14.96 24.65
CA SER A 13 -62.31 -13.50 24.69
C SER A 13 -62.02 -12.78 26.01
N SER A 14 -61.31 -11.64 25.97
CA SER A 14 -61.92 -10.29 25.89
C SER A 14 -60.88 -9.16 26.02
N SER A 15 -61.11 -8.11 25.23
CA SER A 15 -60.42 -6.82 25.14
C SER A 15 -60.40 -6.00 26.43
N ASN A 16 -59.32 -5.25 26.67
CA ASN A 16 -59.36 -3.90 27.28
C ASN A 16 -58.15 -3.08 26.82
N THR A 17 -58.42 -1.86 26.39
CA THR A 17 -57.52 -0.74 26.11
C THR A 17 -56.95 -0.17 27.41
N ASP A 18 -55.67 0.23 27.42
CA ASP A 18 -55.19 1.44 28.10
C ASP A 18 -53.73 1.75 27.70
N SER A 19 -53.46 3.03 27.44
CA SER A 19 -52.16 3.59 27.02
C SER A 19 -51.26 3.96 28.23
N PRO A 20 -50.14 4.66 28.03
CA PRO A 20 -48.77 4.23 28.32
C PRO A 20 -48.27 4.66 29.71
N THR A 21 -47.31 3.95 30.33
CA THR A 21 -46.52 4.54 31.43
C THR A 21 -45.12 3.93 31.54
N ALA A 22 -44.15 4.84 31.67
CA ALA A 22 -42.75 4.62 31.92
C ALA A 22 -42.50 3.64 33.08
N THR A 23 -41.58 2.69 32.88
CA THR A 23 -41.07 1.84 33.96
C THR A 23 -39.66 2.27 34.32
N ALA A 24 -39.51 2.62 35.59
CA ALA A 24 -38.32 3.09 36.27
C ALA A 24 -37.25 1.99 36.39
N ALA A 25 -36.00 2.46 36.50
CA ALA A 25 -34.79 1.67 36.71
C ALA A 25 -34.76 0.92 38.06
N PRO A 26 -34.05 -0.21 38.17
CA PRO A 26 -33.50 -0.67 39.42
C PRO A 26 -32.07 -0.15 39.61
N ASN A 27 -31.89 0.41 40.80
CA ASN A 27 -30.66 0.99 41.33
C ASN A 27 -29.62 -0.12 41.60
N ILE A 28 -28.48 -0.12 40.90
CA ILE A 28 -27.32 -0.96 41.25
C ILE A 28 -26.23 -0.05 41.82
N THR A 29 -25.94 -0.26 43.10
CA THR A 29 -24.90 0.38 43.89
C THR A 29 -23.52 0.22 43.22
N ILE A 30 -22.90 1.34 42.82
CA ILE A 30 -21.53 1.39 42.31
C ILE A 30 -20.58 1.62 43.51
N ALA A 31 -19.74 0.62 43.80
CA ALA A 31 -18.55 0.80 44.62
C ALA A 31 -17.42 1.41 43.75
N PRO A 32 -16.64 2.39 44.24
CA PRO A 32 -15.63 3.05 43.44
C PRO A 32 -14.38 2.16 43.41
N THR A 33 -14.18 1.45 42.31
CA THR A 33 -12.89 0.81 42.04
C THR A 33 -12.12 1.72 41.10
N GLY A 34 -11.16 2.46 41.65
CA GLY A 34 -10.24 3.27 40.87
C GLY A 34 -9.48 2.39 39.88
N VAL A 35 -9.52 2.76 38.60
CA VAL A 35 -8.64 2.18 37.58
C VAL A 35 -7.63 3.23 37.21
N THR A 36 -6.43 3.00 37.71
CA THR A 36 -5.19 3.69 37.45
C THR A 36 -4.91 3.72 35.94
N THR A 37 -4.82 4.93 35.40
CA THR A 37 -4.10 5.23 34.15
C THR A 37 -2.64 4.83 34.32
N SER A 38 -2.27 3.70 33.73
CA SER A 38 -0.88 3.31 33.50
C SER A 38 -0.85 2.38 32.29
N GLU A 39 -0.89 2.96 31.10
CA GLU A 39 -0.62 2.25 29.85
C GLU A 39 0.87 1.89 29.80
N THR A 40 1.19 0.71 30.34
CA THR A 40 2.43 0.02 30.00
C THR A 40 2.10 -0.86 28.79
N PRO A 41 2.83 -0.77 27.66
CA PRO A 41 2.56 -1.65 26.53
C PRO A 41 2.69 -3.12 26.96
N PRO A 42 1.84 -4.01 26.44
CA PRO A 42 1.90 -5.43 26.78
C PRO A 42 3.28 -6.01 26.41
N PRO A 43 3.77 -7.01 27.17
CA PRO A 43 5.07 -7.62 26.88
C PRO A 43 5.10 -8.20 25.45
N PRO A 44 6.27 -8.16 24.78
CA PRO A 44 6.39 -8.67 23.41
C PRO A 44 5.96 -10.13 23.32
N SER A 45 5.20 -10.45 22.27
CA SER A 45 4.71 -11.82 22.06
C SER A 45 5.88 -12.79 21.87
N SER A 46 5.67 -14.07 22.21
CA SER A 46 6.69 -15.12 21.99
C SER A 46 7.12 -15.22 20.53
N GLN A 47 6.20 -14.95 19.58
CA GLN A 47 6.48 -14.91 18.14
C GLN A 47 7.39 -13.74 17.76
N THR A 48 7.25 -12.59 18.42
CA THR A 48 8.08 -11.41 18.18
C THR A 48 9.53 -11.68 18.56
N GLN A 49 9.75 -12.24 19.75
CA GLN A 49 11.09 -12.59 20.22
C GLN A 49 11.74 -13.68 19.36
N SER A 50 10.99 -14.71 18.95
CA SER A 50 11.53 -15.75 18.07
C SER A 50 11.94 -15.19 16.72
N SER A 51 11.13 -14.30 16.13
CA SER A 51 11.42 -13.69 14.83
C SER A 51 12.69 -12.84 14.88
N ILE A 52 12.84 -12.00 15.91
CA ILE A 52 14.05 -11.17 16.10
C ILE A 52 15.29 -12.05 16.33
N ARG A 53 15.15 -13.10 17.13
CA ARG A 53 16.26 -14.04 17.37
C ARG A 53 16.68 -14.73 16.06
N SER A 54 15.74 -15.19 15.25
CA SER A 54 16.04 -15.77 13.94
C SER A 54 16.72 -14.76 13.01
N LEU A 55 16.29 -13.48 13.01
CA LEU A 55 16.93 -12.42 12.22
C LEU A 55 18.41 -12.25 12.59
N SER A 56 18.77 -12.36 13.87
CA SER A 56 20.15 -12.20 14.34
C SER A 56 21.13 -13.23 13.77
N SER A 57 20.64 -14.37 13.27
CA SER A 57 21.47 -15.36 12.57
C SER A 57 21.75 -15.01 11.10
N ILE A 58 21.02 -14.04 10.54
CA ILE A 58 21.06 -13.65 9.12
C ILE A 58 21.85 -12.36 8.93
N ILE A 59 21.71 -11.40 9.86
CA ILE A 59 22.38 -10.10 9.78
C ILE A 59 23.59 -10.03 10.72
N SER A 60 24.62 -9.30 10.31
CA SER A 60 25.93 -9.32 10.97
C SER A 60 25.94 -8.69 12.36
N SER A 61 24.98 -7.81 12.67
CA SER A 61 24.86 -7.18 13.98
C SER A 61 23.42 -6.78 14.27
N VAL A 62 22.90 -7.22 15.43
CA VAL A 62 21.62 -6.80 16.00
C VAL A 62 21.91 -6.08 17.30
N PRO A 63 21.55 -4.79 17.44
CA PRO A 63 21.70 -4.07 18.70
C PRO A 63 20.98 -4.80 19.83
N SER A 64 21.67 -5.00 20.96
CA SER A 64 21.08 -5.59 22.17
C SER A 64 19.90 -4.76 22.70
N SER A 65 19.85 -3.47 22.37
CA SER A 65 18.74 -2.55 22.66
C SER A 65 17.40 -2.99 22.06
N LEU A 66 17.40 -3.74 20.94
CA LEU A 66 16.16 -4.24 20.35
C LEU A 66 15.49 -5.30 21.20
N SER A 67 16.26 -6.20 21.82
CA SER A 67 15.69 -7.26 22.65
C SER A 67 15.18 -6.74 23.99
N SER A 68 15.72 -5.61 24.46
CA SER A 68 15.28 -4.93 25.69
C SER A 68 14.23 -3.84 25.44
N SER A 69 13.84 -3.60 24.18
CA SER A 69 12.89 -2.54 23.83
C SER A 69 11.48 -2.92 24.31
N PRO A 70 10.69 -1.95 24.83
CA PRO A 70 9.29 -2.20 25.18
C PRO A 70 8.44 -2.53 23.95
N ASN A 71 8.84 -2.05 22.76
CA ASN A 71 8.17 -2.36 21.51
C ASN A 71 9.20 -2.71 20.41
N PRO A 72 9.65 -3.97 20.36
CA PRO A 72 10.79 -4.35 19.54
C PRO A 72 10.46 -4.42 18.05
N SER A 73 9.20 -4.68 17.67
CA SER A 73 8.72 -4.67 16.28
C SER A 73 8.77 -3.26 15.69
N PHE A 74 8.21 -2.26 16.38
CA PHE A 74 8.36 -0.85 16.04
C PHE A 74 9.83 -0.41 15.95
N SER A 75 10.65 -0.80 16.93
CA SER A 75 12.07 -0.45 16.94
C SER A 75 12.80 -1.02 15.71
N LEU A 76 12.48 -2.26 15.34
CA LEU A 76 13.02 -2.93 14.14
C LEU A 76 12.56 -2.24 12.84
N LEU A 77 11.31 -1.78 12.76
CA LEU A 77 10.77 -1.06 11.60
C LEU A 77 11.56 0.22 11.30
N HIS A 78 11.97 0.94 12.33
CA HIS A 78 12.62 2.25 12.22
C HIS A 78 14.14 2.23 12.35
N ASP A 79 14.76 1.09 12.69
CA ASP A 79 16.23 0.97 12.76
C ASP A 79 16.87 1.09 11.37
N SER A 80 17.62 2.17 11.14
CA SER A 80 18.25 2.46 9.85
C SER A 80 19.40 1.52 9.51
N THR A 81 20.12 1.01 10.52
CA THR A 81 21.30 0.16 10.35
C THR A 81 20.88 -1.22 9.90
N ILE A 82 19.90 -1.82 10.59
CA ILE A 82 19.35 -3.12 10.24
C ILE A 82 18.63 -3.03 8.90
N SER A 83 17.84 -1.98 8.70
CA SER A 83 17.16 -1.78 7.41
C SER A 83 18.15 -1.71 6.26
N SER A 84 19.27 -0.98 6.39
CA SER A 84 20.32 -0.90 5.37
C SER A 84 20.98 -2.26 5.10
N GLN A 85 21.25 -3.06 6.15
CA GLN A 85 21.79 -4.42 5.98
C GLN A 85 20.81 -5.33 5.24
N ILE A 86 19.52 -5.33 5.62
CA ILE A 86 18.48 -6.12 4.95
C ILE A 86 18.32 -5.67 3.50
N SER A 87 18.24 -4.36 3.24
CA SER A 87 18.17 -3.79 1.89
C SER A 87 19.35 -4.24 1.02
N SER A 88 20.57 -4.22 1.56
CA SER A 88 21.78 -4.69 0.88
C SER A 88 21.71 -6.18 0.53
N LEU A 89 21.31 -7.02 1.49
CA LEU A 89 21.14 -8.47 1.27
C LEU A 89 20.08 -8.77 0.21
N LEU A 90 18.94 -8.04 0.21
CA LEU A 90 17.89 -8.19 -0.80
C LEU A 90 18.35 -7.74 -2.19
N ARG A 91 19.28 -6.81 -2.29
CA ARG A 91 19.83 -6.32 -3.57
C ARG A 91 20.98 -7.16 -4.10
N HIS A 92 21.53 -8.10 -3.32
CA HIS A 92 22.61 -8.99 -3.78
C HIS A 92 22.19 -9.79 -5.04
N PRO A 93 23.07 -10.05 -6.03
CA PRO A 93 22.70 -10.80 -7.26
C PRO A 93 22.12 -12.20 -7.03
N ASP A 94 22.46 -12.81 -5.90
CA ASP A 94 22.01 -14.15 -5.51
C ASP A 94 20.80 -14.17 -4.56
N SER A 95 20.24 -13.00 -4.25
CA SER A 95 19.01 -12.92 -3.47
C SER A 95 17.79 -13.45 -4.21
N GLY A 96 16.76 -13.84 -3.45
CA GLY A 96 15.46 -14.26 -3.98
C GLY A 96 15.35 -15.74 -4.33
N SER A 97 16.39 -16.55 -4.15
CA SER A 97 16.30 -18.01 -4.30
C SER A 97 15.43 -18.66 -3.21
N GLY A 98 14.93 -19.87 -3.45
CA GLY A 98 14.05 -20.58 -2.50
C GLY A 98 14.73 -21.02 -1.20
N ASP A 99 16.05 -21.15 -1.22
CA ASP A 99 16.92 -21.46 -0.08
C ASP A 99 17.46 -20.20 0.63
N ASN A 100 17.05 -19.00 0.20
CA ASN A 100 17.49 -17.75 0.79
C ASN A 100 16.90 -17.57 2.20
N ASN A 101 17.75 -17.62 3.23
CA ASN A 101 17.35 -17.50 4.65
C ASN A 101 16.59 -16.20 4.96
N LEU A 102 16.96 -15.09 4.32
CA LEU A 102 16.26 -13.81 4.51
C LEU A 102 14.86 -13.85 3.89
N CYS A 103 14.70 -14.47 2.72
CA CYS A 103 13.37 -14.64 2.12
C CYS A 103 12.48 -15.52 2.98
N ARG A 104 13.03 -16.61 3.53
CA ARG A 104 12.34 -17.47 4.48
C ARG A 104 11.92 -16.71 5.73
N TRP A 105 12.83 -15.92 6.30
CA TRP A 105 12.54 -15.10 7.48
C TRP A 105 11.42 -14.08 7.21
N LEU A 106 11.45 -13.38 6.07
CA LEU A 106 10.40 -12.43 5.69
C LEU A 106 9.05 -13.14 5.50
N TYR A 107 9.04 -14.31 4.88
CA TYR A 107 7.84 -15.12 4.72
C TYR A 107 7.24 -15.55 6.06
N ASP A 108 8.07 -16.12 6.95
CA ASP A 108 7.63 -16.60 8.26
C ASP A 108 7.17 -15.42 9.15
N THR A 109 7.89 -14.29 9.10
CA THR A 109 7.57 -13.07 9.87
C THR A 109 6.23 -12.48 9.45
N PHE A 110 5.90 -12.47 8.16
CA PHE A 110 4.60 -11.97 7.68
C PHE A 110 3.42 -12.83 8.14
N HIS A 111 3.64 -14.13 8.39
CA HIS A 111 2.59 -15.03 8.89
C HIS A 111 2.39 -14.97 10.41
N THR A 112 3.18 -14.17 11.12
CA THR A 112 2.94 -13.91 12.55
C THR A 112 1.62 -13.15 12.74
N THR A 113 1.06 -13.23 13.94
CA THR A 113 -0.15 -12.47 14.30
C THR A 113 0.16 -11.03 14.73
N ASP A 114 1.44 -10.64 14.76
CA ASP A 114 1.89 -9.32 15.17
C ASP A 114 1.82 -8.34 13.97
N PRO A 115 0.90 -7.36 13.99
CA PRO A 115 0.75 -6.42 12.88
C PRO A 115 1.98 -5.53 12.68
N GLU A 116 2.75 -5.23 13.73
CA GLU A 116 3.96 -4.42 13.59
C GLU A 116 5.08 -5.21 12.90
N LEU A 117 5.21 -6.52 13.17
CA LEU A 117 6.13 -7.37 12.41
C LEU A 117 5.72 -7.50 10.95
N GLN A 118 4.42 -7.57 10.66
CA GLN A 118 3.93 -7.53 9.27
C GLN A 118 4.34 -6.21 8.59
N LEU A 119 4.30 -5.07 9.29
CA LEU A 119 4.80 -3.79 8.76
C LEU A 119 6.30 -3.84 8.46
N VAL A 120 7.11 -4.51 9.29
CA VAL A 120 8.55 -4.71 9.02
C VAL A 120 8.74 -5.44 7.70
N VAL A 121 7.93 -6.46 7.38
CA VAL A 121 7.99 -7.13 6.07
C VAL A 121 7.55 -6.19 4.95
N LEU A 122 6.44 -5.46 5.15
CA LEU A 122 5.90 -4.52 4.16
C LEU A 122 6.90 -3.42 3.79
N ARG A 123 7.74 -2.97 4.74
CA ARG A 123 8.82 -2.00 4.50
C ARG A 123 9.73 -2.41 3.34
N PHE A 124 9.99 -3.70 3.13
CA PHE A 124 10.93 -4.18 2.13
C PHE A 124 10.28 -4.56 0.78
N ILE A 125 8.96 -4.39 0.65
CA ILE A 125 8.23 -4.69 -0.60
C ILE A 125 8.70 -3.86 -1.78
N PRO A 126 9.02 -2.56 -1.65
CA PRO A 126 9.65 -1.80 -2.73
C PRO A 126 10.89 -2.49 -3.32
N ILE A 127 11.76 -3.02 -2.47
CA ILE A 127 12.99 -3.71 -2.90
C ILE A 127 12.67 -5.07 -3.48
N ILE A 128 11.83 -5.87 -2.80
CA ILE A 128 11.47 -7.21 -3.27
C ILE A 128 10.81 -7.12 -4.65
N ALA A 129 9.81 -6.25 -4.82
CA ALA A 129 9.15 -6.02 -6.11
C ALA A 129 10.12 -5.45 -7.15
N GLY A 130 10.91 -4.45 -6.76
CA GLY A 130 11.95 -3.81 -7.56
C GLY A 130 12.92 -4.80 -8.18
N VAL A 131 13.59 -5.56 -7.32
CA VAL A 131 14.59 -6.55 -7.68
C VAL A 131 13.95 -7.71 -8.46
N TYR A 132 12.81 -8.22 -8.00
CA TYR A 132 12.11 -9.32 -8.65
C TYR A 132 11.75 -9.00 -10.11
N LEU A 133 11.07 -7.86 -10.33
CA LEU A 133 10.65 -7.45 -11.66
C LEU A 133 11.85 -7.15 -12.57
N SER A 134 12.90 -6.54 -12.04
CA SER A 134 14.13 -6.23 -12.80
C SER A 134 14.90 -7.49 -13.24
N ARG A 135 14.78 -8.58 -12.47
CA ARG A 135 15.54 -9.83 -12.71
C ARG A 135 14.76 -10.90 -13.44
N ILE A 136 13.45 -10.76 -13.64
CA ILE A 136 12.62 -11.80 -14.24
C ILE A 136 13.10 -12.21 -15.65
N SER A 137 13.70 -11.28 -16.39
CA SER A 137 14.24 -11.51 -17.73
C SER A 137 15.53 -12.33 -17.73
N ARG A 138 16.20 -12.49 -16.58
CA ARG A 138 17.49 -13.20 -16.42
C ARG A 138 17.35 -14.72 -16.31
N ARG A 139 16.12 -15.27 -16.37
CA ARG A 139 15.81 -16.72 -16.32
C ARG A 139 16.37 -17.47 -15.10
N LYS A 140 16.76 -16.76 -14.03
CA LYS A 140 17.10 -17.35 -12.73
C LYS A 140 15.83 -17.50 -11.91
N ALA A 141 15.66 -18.63 -11.23
CA ALA A 141 14.53 -18.83 -10.33
C ALA A 141 14.61 -17.86 -9.14
N LEU A 142 13.50 -17.18 -8.86
CA LEU A 142 13.36 -16.22 -7.76
C LEU A 142 12.29 -16.69 -6.77
N ALA A 143 12.26 -18.01 -6.50
CA ALA A 143 11.20 -18.66 -5.75
C ALA A 143 11.01 -18.10 -4.33
N GLY A 144 12.06 -17.58 -3.69
CA GLY A 144 11.96 -16.92 -2.38
C GLY A 144 11.18 -15.60 -2.45
N PHE A 145 11.44 -14.76 -3.45
CA PHE A 145 10.66 -13.55 -3.68
C PHE A 145 9.22 -13.88 -4.12
N GLU A 146 9.05 -14.89 -4.98
CA GLU A 146 7.73 -15.32 -5.42
C GLU A 146 6.89 -15.82 -4.25
N ALA A 147 7.47 -16.57 -3.30
CA ALA A 147 6.78 -17.03 -2.10
C ALA A 147 6.27 -15.86 -1.24
N ILE A 148 7.09 -14.83 -1.01
CA ILE A 148 6.69 -13.64 -0.23
C ILE A 148 5.56 -12.89 -0.95
N LEU A 149 5.71 -12.64 -2.25
CA LEU A 149 4.70 -11.93 -3.04
C LEU A 149 3.37 -12.71 -3.11
N LEU A 150 3.43 -14.04 -3.22
CA LEU A 150 2.25 -14.90 -3.17
C LEU A 150 1.60 -14.91 -1.79
N ALA A 151 2.38 -14.89 -0.70
CA ALA A 151 1.85 -14.81 0.66
C ALA A 151 1.05 -13.52 0.89
N LEU A 152 1.59 -12.37 0.45
CA LEU A 152 0.91 -11.08 0.53
C LEU A 152 -0.37 -11.06 -0.31
N TYR A 153 -0.30 -11.62 -1.50
CA TYR A 153 -1.46 -11.75 -2.37
C TYR A 153 -2.55 -12.65 -1.77
N ALA A 154 -2.18 -13.79 -1.18
CA ALA A 154 -3.12 -14.70 -0.53
C ALA A 154 -3.76 -14.06 0.71
N HIS A 155 -2.98 -13.30 1.48
CA HIS A 155 -3.48 -12.52 2.61
C HIS A 155 -4.56 -11.52 2.14
N GLU A 156 -4.27 -10.72 1.12
CA GLU A 156 -5.23 -9.75 0.59
C GLU A 156 -6.45 -10.43 -0.04
N THR A 157 -6.24 -11.55 -0.75
CA THR A 157 -7.34 -12.33 -1.35
C THR A 157 -8.31 -12.84 -0.28
N THR A 158 -7.78 -13.32 0.84
CA THR A 158 -8.58 -13.79 1.97
C THR A 158 -9.30 -12.63 2.65
N ALA A 159 -8.62 -11.49 2.83
CA ALA A 159 -9.20 -10.29 3.43
C ALA A 159 -10.38 -9.73 2.60
N ARG A 160 -10.33 -9.84 1.27
CA ARG A 160 -11.40 -9.39 0.37
C ARG A 160 -12.60 -10.34 0.30
N GLY A 161 -12.46 -11.61 0.67
CA GLY A 161 -13.59 -12.55 0.71
C GLY A 161 -14.37 -12.68 -0.60
N ASP A 162 -13.66 -12.77 -1.74
CA ASP A 162 -14.23 -12.79 -3.10
C ASP A 162 -15.06 -11.55 -3.51
N GLN A 163 -14.88 -10.43 -2.80
CA GLN A 163 -15.50 -9.16 -3.16
C GLN A 163 -14.55 -8.25 -3.95
N PRO A 164 -15.06 -7.55 -4.98
CA PRO A 164 -14.31 -6.50 -5.65
C PRO A 164 -14.18 -5.30 -4.72
N MET A 165 -13.12 -4.50 -4.92
CA MET A 165 -13.02 -3.22 -4.24
C MET A 165 -13.86 -2.19 -4.98
N THR A 166 -14.91 -1.68 -4.34
CA THR A 166 -15.82 -0.69 -4.92
C THR A 166 -15.78 0.62 -4.16
N VAL A 167 -15.95 1.74 -4.85
CA VAL A 167 -16.08 3.08 -4.28
C VAL A 167 -17.37 3.70 -4.79
N HIS A 168 -18.11 4.35 -3.89
CA HIS A 168 -19.25 5.16 -4.27
C HIS A 168 -18.76 6.49 -4.84
N VAL A 169 -19.05 6.76 -6.10
CA VAL A 169 -18.75 8.03 -6.76
C VAL A 169 -19.72 9.08 -6.20
N PRO A 170 -19.22 10.17 -5.59
CA PRO A 170 -20.10 11.22 -5.08
C PRO A 170 -20.91 11.86 -6.20
N ASP A 171 -22.19 12.11 -5.94
CA ASP A 171 -23.12 12.78 -6.83
C ASP A 171 -23.60 14.08 -6.18
N LEU A 172 -23.37 15.22 -6.85
CA LEU A 172 -23.80 16.56 -6.38
C LEU A 172 -25.32 16.77 -6.47
N SER A 173 -26.06 15.83 -7.08
CA SER A 173 -27.52 15.82 -7.04
C SER A 173 -28.09 15.25 -5.75
N GLN A 174 -27.26 14.56 -4.95
CA GLN A 174 -27.64 13.97 -3.66
C GLN A 174 -26.99 14.73 -2.51
N PRO A 175 -27.73 15.03 -1.42
CA PRO A 175 -27.14 15.71 -0.28
C PRO A 175 -25.97 14.89 0.30
N SER A 176 -24.93 15.58 0.75
CA SER A 176 -23.76 14.96 1.39
C SER A 176 -23.37 15.72 2.64
N ILE A 177 -22.39 15.20 3.39
CA ILE A 177 -21.86 15.84 4.60
C ILE A 177 -21.39 17.28 4.34
N TYR A 178 -20.98 17.60 3.10
CA TYR A 178 -20.42 18.90 2.74
C TYR A 178 -21.37 19.80 1.94
N HIS A 179 -22.51 19.30 1.48
CA HIS A 179 -23.44 20.12 0.70
C HIS A 179 -24.90 19.65 0.78
N GLU A 180 -25.82 20.60 0.67
CA GLU A 180 -27.24 20.33 0.49
C GLU A 180 -27.59 20.34 -1.00
N ALA A 181 -28.34 19.33 -1.45
CA ALA A 181 -28.84 19.28 -2.82
C ALA A 181 -30.19 20.02 -2.91
N LYS A 182 -30.39 20.79 -3.98
CA LYS A 182 -31.70 21.37 -4.30
C LYS A 182 -32.64 20.25 -4.77
N PRO A 183 -33.94 20.30 -4.41
CA PRO A 183 -34.91 19.32 -4.89
C PRO A 183 -34.98 19.41 -6.43
N SER A 184 -34.53 18.37 -7.10
CA SER A 184 -34.61 18.24 -8.55
C SER A 184 -35.55 17.08 -8.92
N ILE A 185 -36.18 17.18 -10.09
CA ILE A 185 -37.09 16.16 -10.63
C ILE A 185 -36.33 14.84 -10.71
N GLU A 186 -36.87 13.76 -10.12
CA GLU A 186 -36.28 12.42 -10.05
C GLU A 186 -35.65 12.00 -11.40
N ASN A 187 -34.33 12.13 -11.51
CA ASN A 187 -33.58 11.54 -12.60
C ASN A 187 -33.12 10.15 -12.14
N LYS A 188 -33.90 9.11 -12.48
CA LYS A 188 -33.58 7.68 -12.24
C LYS A 188 -32.31 7.17 -12.96
N ALA A 189 -31.54 8.04 -13.59
CA ALA A 189 -30.31 7.69 -14.30
C ALA A 189 -29.09 7.48 -13.36
N THR A 190 -29.20 7.84 -12.08
CA THR A 190 -28.08 7.88 -11.11
C THR A 190 -28.00 6.68 -10.16
N GLU A 191 -28.74 5.58 -10.40
CA GLU A 191 -28.69 4.37 -9.55
C GLU A 191 -27.34 3.60 -9.63
N LEU A 192 -26.44 3.97 -10.52
CA LEU A 192 -25.13 3.32 -10.74
C LEU A 192 -23.96 4.15 -10.21
N ASN A 193 -24.00 4.57 -8.94
CA ASN A 193 -22.90 5.34 -8.33
C ASN A 193 -21.73 4.46 -7.84
N LEU A 194 -21.74 3.14 -8.06
CA LEU A 194 -20.66 2.25 -7.62
C LEU A 194 -19.63 2.04 -8.74
N ALA A 195 -18.40 2.51 -8.50
CA ALA A 195 -17.26 2.25 -9.37
C ALA A 195 -16.38 1.14 -8.79
N VAL A 196 -16.03 0.14 -9.60
CA VAL A 196 -15.08 -0.91 -9.24
C VAL A 196 -13.64 -0.38 -9.42
N THR A 197 -12.89 -0.23 -8.34
CA THR A 197 -11.51 0.27 -8.36
C THR A 197 -10.47 -0.84 -8.47
N SER A 198 -10.82 -2.05 -8.04
CA SER A 198 -9.99 -3.26 -8.13
C SER A 198 -10.92 -4.46 -8.27
N SER A 199 -10.71 -5.30 -9.28
CA SER A 199 -11.50 -6.52 -9.46
C SER A 199 -11.29 -7.52 -8.31
N THR A 200 -12.19 -8.50 -8.23
CA THR A 200 -12.05 -9.66 -7.34
C THR A 200 -10.69 -10.34 -7.53
N LEU A 201 -10.16 -10.89 -6.43
CA LEU A 201 -8.89 -11.60 -6.44
C LEU A 201 -9.16 -13.10 -6.40
N GLU A 202 -8.66 -13.82 -7.40
CA GLU A 202 -8.71 -15.28 -7.42
C GLU A 202 -7.52 -15.84 -6.61
N PRO A 203 -7.69 -16.90 -5.79
CA PRO A 203 -6.55 -17.53 -5.12
C PRO A 203 -5.55 -18.13 -6.13
N HIS A 204 -4.26 -17.87 -5.92
CA HIS A 204 -3.19 -18.39 -6.78
C HIS A 204 -2.08 -19.04 -5.94
N GLY A 205 -1.68 -20.26 -6.31
CA GLY A 205 -0.58 -20.98 -5.64
C GLY A 205 0.78 -20.86 -6.34
N THR A 206 0.86 -20.26 -7.54
CA THR A 206 2.08 -20.19 -8.34
C THR A 206 2.19 -18.88 -9.10
N MET A 207 3.41 -18.36 -9.26
CA MET A 207 3.69 -17.13 -9.98
C MET A 207 3.79 -17.36 -11.50
N ARG A 208 2.77 -16.95 -12.25
CA ARG A 208 2.76 -17.03 -13.73
C ARG A 208 2.99 -15.66 -14.36
N SER A 209 3.57 -15.63 -15.57
CA SER A 209 3.86 -14.38 -16.29
C SER A 209 2.62 -13.48 -16.48
N THR A 210 1.48 -14.08 -16.80
CA THR A 210 0.20 -13.38 -17.04
C THR A 210 -0.42 -12.78 -15.77
N ARG A 211 -0.09 -13.32 -14.60
CA ARG A 211 -0.63 -12.89 -13.30
C ARG A 211 0.36 -12.05 -12.49
N ARG A 212 1.64 -12.08 -12.86
CA ARG A 212 2.74 -11.42 -12.14
C ARG A 212 2.48 -9.97 -11.83
N ALA A 213 2.05 -9.19 -12.82
CA ALA A 213 1.80 -7.76 -12.64
C ALA A 213 0.68 -7.51 -11.61
N ARG A 214 -0.37 -8.34 -11.62
CA ARG A 214 -1.46 -8.23 -10.65
C ARG A 214 -1.01 -8.64 -9.24
N ILE A 215 -0.25 -9.73 -9.11
CA ILE A 215 0.27 -10.20 -7.81
C ILE A 215 1.19 -9.14 -7.19
N VAL A 216 2.16 -8.64 -7.96
CA VAL A 216 3.06 -7.58 -7.49
C VAL A 216 2.31 -6.28 -7.24
N GLY A 217 1.36 -5.93 -8.10
CA GLY A 217 0.49 -4.76 -7.93
C GLY A 217 -0.28 -4.79 -6.60
N VAL A 218 -0.86 -5.94 -6.25
CA VAL A 218 -1.54 -6.14 -4.96
C VAL A 218 -0.58 -6.03 -3.76
N ALA A 219 0.64 -6.58 -3.86
CA ALA A 219 1.65 -6.38 -2.82
C ALA A 219 2.00 -4.89 -2.62
N LEU A 220 2.06 -4.11 -3.71
CA LEU A 220 2.23 -2.66 -3.66
C LEU A 220 0.99 -1.93 -3.14
N GLU A 221 -0.23 -2.39 -3.43
CA GLU A 221 -1.46 -1.88 -2.80
C GLU A 221 -1.44 -2.08 -1.28
N LEU A 222 -0.98 -3.25 -0.81
CA LEU A 222 -0.86 -3.54 0.62
C LEU A 222 0.20 -2.64 1.28
N TYR A 223 1.35 -2.43 0.63
CA TYR A 223 2.33 -1.43 1.06
C TYR A 223 1.72 -0.02 1.11
N TYR A 224 1.00 0.38 0.07
CA TYR A 224 0.33 1.68 0.00
C TYR A 224 -0.69 1.87 1.12
N SER A 225 -1.44 0.83 1.49
CA SER A 225 -2.41 0.89 2.61
C SER A 225 -1.77 1.25 3.96
N LYS A 226 -0.45 1.03 4.10
CA LYS A 226 0.34 1.30 5.31
C LYS A 226 1.39 2.38 5.10
N ILE A 227 1.36 3.10 3.98
CA ILE A 227 2.43 4.02 3.54
C ILE A 227 2.71 5.17 4.52
N SER A 228 1.71 5.60 5.29
CA SER A 228 1.88 6.63 6.33
C SER A 228 2.83 6.18 7.45
N GLN A 229 2.85 4.88 7.75
CA GLN A 229 3.70 4.26 8.77
C GLN A 229 5.08 3.87 8.22
N MET A 230 5.24 3.85 6.89
CA MET A 230 6.48 3.44 6.25
C MET A 230 7.57 4.52 6.37
N PRO A 231 8.79 4.14 6.80
CA PRO A 231 9.92 5.07 6.89
C PRO A 231 10.30 5.66 5.53
N VAL A 232 10.80 6.89 5.55
CA VAL A 232 11.16 7.65 4.34
C VAL A 232 12.11 6.88 3.42
N THR A 233 13.10 6.17 3.98
CA THR A 233 14.05 5.36 3.20
C THR A 233 13.37 4.33 2.31
N SER A 234 12.34 3.63 2.79
CA SER A 234 11.60 2.63 2.02
C SER A 234 10.88 3.26 0.81
N LYS A 235 10.37 4.48 0.98
CA LYS A 235 9.73 5.27 -0.08
C LYS A 235 10.75 5.77 -1.12
N ILE A 236 11.93 6.19 -0.69
CA ILE A 236 13.03 6.57 -1.60
C ILE A 236 13.48 5.35 -2.42
N GLU A 237 13.66 4.20 -1.78
CA GLU A 237 14.00 2.93 -2.47
C GLU A 237 12.92 2.56 -3.50
N PHE A 238 11.65 2.84 -3.24
CA PHE A 238 10.58 2.67 -4.23
C PHE A 238 10.75 3.59 -5.45
N CYS A 239 11.04 4.87 -5.22
CA CYS A 239 11.25 5.85 -6.28
C CYS A 239 12.43 5.46 -7.17
N GLU A 240 13.53 5.00 -6.57
CA GLU A 240 14.70 4.46 -7.30
C GLU A 240 14.30 3.34 -8.28
N PHE A 241 13.48 2.37 -7.85
CA PHE A 241 13.03 1.30 -8.74
C PHE A 241 12.09 1.80 -9.84
N CYS A 242 11.30 2.84 -9.60
CA CYS A 242 10.46 3.43 -10.64
C CYS A 242 11.30 4.03 -11.78
N GLU A 243 12.42 4.69 -11.48
CA GLU A 243 13.37 5.18 -12.48
C GLU A 243 13.98 4.02 -13.28
N ILE A 244 14.42 2.97 -12.59
CA ILE A 244 14.98 1.76 -13.21
C ILE A 244 13.93 1.13 -14.15
N TRP A 245 12.69 0.97 -13.69
CA TRP A 245 11.60 0.39 -14.47
C TRP A 245 11.24 1.24 -15.68
N ALA A 246 11.34 2.57 -15.58
CA ALA A 246 11.16 3.47 -16.71
C ALA A 246 12.22 3.27 -17.81
N GLY A 247 13.38 2.72 -17.44
CA GLY A 247 14.50 2.48 -18.35
C GLY A 247 15.29 3.75 -18.66
N GLN A 248 15.38 4.67 -17.68
CA GLN A 248 16.21 5.85 -17.78
C GLN A 248 17.67 5.47 -17.48
N ASP A 249 18.58 5.82 -18.40
CA ASP A 249 20.02 5.73 -18.12
C ASP A 249 20.39 6.86 -17.17
N ARG A 250 20.92 6.53 -15.99
CA ARG A 250 21.46 7.50 -15.02
C ARG A 250 22.57 8.40 -15.60
N GLU A 251 23.04 8.11 -16.80
CA GLU A 251 24.09 8.86 -17.51
C GLU A 251 23.55 10.10 -18.25
N ASN A 252 22.23 10.23 -18.51
CA ASN A 252 21.67 11.32 -19.33
C ASN A 252 21.36 12.63 -18.58
N PHE A 253 21.84 12.81 -17.35
CA PHE A 253 21.70 14.07 -16.58
C PHE A 253 23.03 14.80 -16.34
N LYS A 254 24.11 14.36 -16.98
CA LYS A 254 25.31 15.17 -17.17
C LYS A 254 25.44 15.39 -18.66
N ASP A 255 24.96 16.54 -19.12
CA ASP A 255 25.55 17.32 -20.22
C ASP A 255 24.55 18.42 -20.59
N GLY A 256 24.64 19.48 -19.79
CA GLY A 256 24.16 20.82 -20.14
C GLY A 256 25.36 21.76 -20.31
N GLU A 257 26.44 21.27 -20.91
CA GLU A 257 27.49 22.14 -21.46
C GLU A 257 27.67 21.75 -22.93
N GLU A 258 27.23 22.67 -23.79
CA GLU A 258 27.48 22.67 -25.22
C GLU A 258 28.99 22.69 -25.44
N ASP A 259 29.57 21.64 -26.03
CA ASP A 259 30.86 21.77 -26.71
C ASP A 259 30.79 21.15 -28.11
N HIS A 260 31.00 22.02 -29.09
CA HIS A 260 31.10 21.69 -30.49
C HIS A 260 32.45 21.02 -30.76
N GLY A 261 32.45 19.71 -30.99
CA GLY A 261 33.64 18.97 -31.40
C GLY A 261 33.32 17.90 -32.45
N GLU A 262 33.48 18.25 -33.72
CA GLU A 262 33.54 17.28 -34.82
C GLU A 262 34.72 16.32 -34.62
N ASN A 263 34.49 15.00 -34.66
CA ASN A 263 35.45 14.12 -35.33
C ASN A 263 34.89 12.76 -35.79
N ASN A 264 35.44 12.34 -36.92
CA ASN A 264 35.12 11.22 -37.78
C ASN A 264 35.13 9.82 -37.15
N GLY A 265 34.13 9.03 -37.54
CA GLY A 265 34.31 7.76 -38.25
C GLY A 265 35.01 6.60 -37.54
N SER A 266 34.24 5.71 -36.92
CA SER A 266 34.55 4.27 -36.91
C SER A 266 33.32 3.40 -36.64
N ASN A 267 33.01 2.57 -37.64
CA ASN A 267 32.15 1.37 -37.66
C ASN A 267 31.13 1.14 -36.52
N GLU A 268 29.89 1.49 -36.84
CA GLU A 268 28.65 0.74 -36.57
C GLU A 268 28.83 -0.72 -36.11
N MET A 269 28.83 -0.88 -34.79
CA MET A 269 28.13 -1.97 -34.14
C MET A 269 27.37 -1.31 -32.99
N HIS A 270 26.21 -0.73 -33.29
CA HIS A 270 25.22 -0.30 -32.29
C HIS A 270 24.76 -1.52 -31.50
N LYS A 271 25.59 -1.97 -30.55
CA LYS A 271 25.16 -2.76 -29.43
C LYS A 271 24.34 -1.80 -28.60
N VAL A 272 23.05 -1.68 -28.93
CA VAL A 272 22.03 -1.11 -28.05
C VAL A 272 22.28 -1.78 -26.70
N LYS A 273 23.00 -1.10 -25.80
CA LYS A 273 23.10 -1.54 -24.42
C LYS A 273 21.65 -1.61 -24.00
N LYS A 274 21.15 -2.84 -23.80
CA LYS A 274 19.78 -3.06 -23.31
C LYS A 274 19.64 -2.11 -22.13
N LYS A 275 18.62 -1.24 -22.15
CA LYS A 275 18.21 -0.45 -20.98
C LYS A 275 18.03 -1.42 -19.82
N GLU A 276 19.08 -1.65 -19.04
CA GLU A 276 19.14 -2.70 -18.03
C GLU A 276 18.24 -2.26 -16.88
N GLY A 277 16.95 -2.62 -16.95
CA GLY A 277 15.98 -2.20 -15.95
C GLY A 277 14.58 -1.98 -16.50
N ARG A 278 14.43 -1.71 -17.80
CA ARG A 278 13.10 -1.48 -18.38
C ARG A 278 12.25 -2.75 -18.30
N ILE A 279 11.10 -2.65 -17.63
CA ILE A 279 10.13 -3.75 -17.50
C ILE A 279 8.77 -3.39 -18.12
N PRO A 280 7.93 -4.34 -18.55
CA PRO A 280 6.53 -4.07 -18.83
C PRO A 280 5.82 -3.50 -17.58
N LEU A 281 5.09 -2.39 -17.74
CA LEU A 281 4.31 -1.76 -16.67
C LEU A 281 2.83 -1.71 -17.09
N PRO A 282 2.12 -2.85 -17.08
CA PRO A 282 0.69 -2.83 -17.34
C PRO A 282 -0.06 -2.09 -16.22
N TRP A 283 -1.30 -1.70 -16.49
CA TRP A 283 -2.06 -0.80 -15.61
C TRP A 283 -2.22 -1.32 -14.17
N GLU A 284 -2.34 -2.64 -13.98
CA GLU A 284 -2.48 -3.29 -12.66
C GLU A 284 -1.24 -3.07 -11.77
N LEU A 285 -0.08 -2.83 -12.37
CA LEU A 285 1.16 -2.52 -11.68
C LEU A 285 1.42 -1.01 -11.62
N LEU A 286 1.08 -0.28 -12.69
CA LEU A 286 1.28 1.16 -12.76
C LEU A 286 0.35 1.94 -11.80
N GLN A 287 -0.90 1.51 -11.65
CA GLN A 287 -1.88 2.18 -10.78
C GLN A 287 -1.42 2.29 -9.31
N PRO A 288 -1.04 1.21 -8.60
CA PRO A 288 -0.50 1.33 -7.25
C PRO A 288 0.83 2.10 -7.22
N THR A 289 1.65 1.99 -8.27
CA THR A 289 2.90 2.76 -8.38
C THR A 289 2.64 4.26 -8.36
N LEU A 290 1.69 4.74 -9.14
CA LEU A 290 1.32 6.16 -9.17
C LEU A 290 0.69 6.65 -7.87
N ARG A 291 -0.05 5.80 -7.15
CA ARG A 291 -0.58 6.14 -5.81
C ARG A 291 0.54 6.31 -4.78
N ILE A 292 1.51 5.41 -4.77
CA ILE A 292 2.68 5.49 -3.89
C ILE A 292 3.48 6.76 -4.22
N LEU A 293 3.76 7.00 -5.50
CA LEU A 293 4.47 8.20 -5.96
C LEU A 293 3.71 9.50 -5.63
N GLY A 294 2.39 9.52 -5.77
CA GLY A 294 1.55 10.65 -5.35
C GLY A 294 1.68 10.94 -3.85
N HIS A 295 1.73 9.89 -3.00
CA HIS A 295 1.99 10.06 -1.57
C HIS A 295 3.41 10.57 -1.30
N CYS A 296 4.42 10.12 -2.04
CA CYS A 296 5.79 10.60 -1.88
C CYS A 296 5.92 12.09 -2.25
N LEU A 297 5.16 12.57 -3.24
CA LEU A 297 5.15 13.97 -3.66
C LEU A 297 4.34 14.89 -2.74
N LEU A 298 3.14 14.44 -2.32
CA LEU A 298 2.12 15.30 -1.70
C LEU A 298 1.79 14.91 -0.25
N GLY A 299 2.51 13.95 0.32
CA GLY A 299 2.26 13.47 1.69
C GLY A 299 2.66 14.50 2.76
N PRO A 300 1.99 14.49 3.93
CA PRO A 300 2.15 15.51 4.99
C PRO A 300 3.53 15.52 5.68
N HIS A 301 4.34 14.47 5.47
CA HIS A 301 5.64 14.27 6.11
C HIS A 301 6.74 13.96 5.08
N GLY A 302 6.78 14.71 3.98
CA GLY A 302 7.82 14.59 2.96
C GLY A 302 9.13 15.23 3.39
N SER A 303 10.24 14.49 3.31
CA SER A 303 11.58 15.10 3.28
C SER A 303 11.84 15.65 1.87
N LYS A 304 12.71 16.66 1.76
CA LYS A 304 13.14 17.17 0.45
C LYS A 304 13.71 16.04 -0.44
N ASP A 305 14.55 15.18 0.14
CA ASP A 305 15.13 14.04 -0.57
C ASP A 305 14.06 13.08 -1.14
N LEU A 306 12.97 12.88 -0.40
CA LEU A 306 11.85 12.05 -0.87
C LEU A 306 11.09 12.72 -2.00
N PHE A 307 10.84 14.03 -1.87
CA PHE A 307 10.19 14.81 -2.92
C PHE A 307 11.01 14.76 -4.21
N ASP A 308 12.31 15.07 -4.14
CA ASP A 308 13.22 15.09 -5.28
C ASP A 308 13.31 13.70 -5.95
N ALA A 309 13.42 12.63 -5.15
CA ALA A 309 13.42 11.26 -5.66
C ALA A 309 12.09 10.88 -6.34
N ALA A 310 10.96 11.29 -5.76
CA ALA A 310 9.66 11.06 -6.37
C ALA A 310 9.53 11.84 -7.68
N SER A 311 9.80 13.14 -7.69
CA SER A 311 9.79 13.99 -8.89
C SER A 311 10.58 13.39 -10.04
N SER A 312 11.80 12.95 -9.77
CA SER A 312 12.64 12.24 -10.74
C SER A 312 11.94 10.99 -11.28
N ALA A 313 11.43 10.13 -10.39
CA ALA A 313 10.71 8.91 -10.77
C ALA A 313 9.43 9.16 -11.60
N ILE A 314 8.59 10.13 -11.23
CA ILE A 314 7.39 10.48 -12.03
C ILE A 314 7.82 10.99 -13.41
N ASN A 315 8.85 11.83 -13.50
CA ASN A 315 9.32 12.35 -14.78
C ASN A 315 9.86 11.24 -15.70
N SER A 316 10.59 10.26 -15.14
CA SER A 316 11.02 9.07 -15.88
C SER A 316 9.84 8.27 -16.41
N LEU A 317 8.81 8.03 -15.57
CA LEU A 317 7.61 7.32 -15.97
C LEU A 317 6.78 8.08 -17.00
N TYR A 318 6.69 9.41 -16.90
CA TYR A 318 6.01 10.27 -17.89
C TYR A 318 6.72 10.20 -19.25
N THR A 319 8.04 10.38 -19.27
CA THR A 319 8.85 10.30 -20.49
C THR A 319 8.69 8.93 -21.16
N ARG A 320 8.72 7.86 -20.36
CA ARG A 320 8.41 6.51 -20.85
C ARG A 320 7.00 6.40 -21.40
N SER A 321 6.00 6.94 -20.72
CA SER A 321 4.59 6.83 -21.13
C SER A 321 4.34 7.51 -22.47
N LEU A 322 5.02 8.64 -22.74
CA LEU A 322 5.04 9.30 -24.05
C LEU A 322 5.66 8.40 -25.12
N HIS A 323 6.81 7.79 -24.83
CA HIS A 323 7.46 6.85 -25.75
C HIS A 323 6.59 5.63 -26.06
N ASP A 324 5.86 5.12 -25.07
CA ASP A 324 5.00 3.94 -25.20
C ASP A 324 3.61 4.27 -25.76
N ILE A 325 3.28 5.57 -25.93
CA ILE A 325 1.99 6.08 -26.40
C ILE A 325 0.81 5.51 -25.58
N ASP A 326 1.02 5.35 -24.26
CA ASP A 326 -0.02 4.90 -23.34
C ASP A 326 -0.80 6.12 -22.81
N ALA A 327 -1.94 6.40 -23.44
CA ALA A 327 -2.77 7.55 -23.10
C ALA A 327 -3.18 7.61 -21.61
N LYS A 328 -3.44 6.45 -20.99
CA LYS A 328 -3.88 6.38 -19.59
C LYS A 328 -2.71 6.69 -18.65
N ALA A 329 -1.54 6.14 -18.95
CA ALA A 329 -0.31 6.43 -18.21
C ALA A 329 0.14 7.89 -18.39
N ILE A 330 0.09 8.44 -19.62
CA ILE A 330 0.40 9.84 -19.92
C ILE A 330 -0.47 10.78 -19.09
N LEU A 331 -1.79 10.56 -19.10
CA LEU A 331 -2.73 11.40 -18.35
C LEU A 331 -2.43 11.37 -16.85
N ALA A 332 -2.23 10.19 -16.29
CA ALA A 332 -2.02 10.03 -14.85
C ALA A 332 -0.67 10.60 -14.38
N THR A 333 0.41 10.34 -15.12
CA THR A 333 1.76 10.87 -14.81
C THR A 333 1.85 12.39 -15.03
N SER A 334 1.26 12.91 -16.12
CA SER A 334 1.18 14.37 -16.36
C SER A 334 0.39 15.09 -15.27
N SER A 335 -0.69 14.48 -14.78
CA SER A 335 -1.47 15.05 -13.68
C SER A 335 -0.65 15.17 -12.39
N LEU A 336 0.17 14.17 -12.06
CA LEU A 336 1.08 14.23 -10.90
C LEU A 336 2.17 15.30 -11.10
N LEU A 337 2.79 15.39 -12.28
CA LEU A 337 3.77 16.46 -12.59
C LEU A 337 3.16 17.86 -12.46
N ARG A 338 1.87 18.01 -12.81
CA ARG A 338 1.18 19.29 -12.64
C ARG A 338 0.94 19.60 -11.15
N LEU A 339 0.54 18.61 -10.36
CA LEU A 339 0.37 18.77 -8.92
C LEU A 339 1.69 19.08 -8.22
N GLU A 340 2.79 18.46 -8.64
CA GLU A 340 4.14 18.77 -8.18
C GLU A 340 4.48 20.26 -8.41
N LYS A 341 4.26 20.77 -9.63
CA LYS A 341 4.50 22.19 -9.94
C LYS A 341 3.63 23.12 -9.11
N MET A 342 2.38 22.75 -8.86
CA MET A 342 1.48 23.50 -7.98
C MET A 342 1.97 23.50 -6.53
N ALA A 343 2.45 22.36 -6.02
CA ALA A 343 3.00 22.26 -4.66
C ALA A 343 4.27 23.10 -4.46
N LEU A 344 5.05 23.31 -5.53
CA LEU A 344 6.22 24.19 -5.53
C LEU A 344 5.89 25.68 -5.68
N ASP A 345 4.68 26.02 -6.14
CA ASP A 345 4.27 27.42 -6.31
C ASP A 345 3.75 27.99 -4.99
N PRO A 346 4.47 28.95 -4.36
CA PRO A 346 4.04 29.55 -3.10
C PRO A 346 2.70 30.31 -3.20
N LYS A 347 2.23 30.64 -4.41
CA LYS A 347 0.93 31.30 -4.63
C LYS A 347 -0.25 30.32 -4.71
N ALA A 348 0.01 29.04 -4.93
CA ALA A 348 -1.01 27.99 -5.02
C ALA A 348 -1.35 27.37 -3.66
N ASN A 349 -0.58 27.70 -2.61
CA ASN A 349 -0.76 27.21 -1.25
C ASN A 349 -1.86 28.00 -0.50
N ILE A 350 -3.03 28.13 -1.12
CA ILE A 350 -4.22 28.74 -0.52
C ILE A 350 -5.09 27.59 -0.03
N ASP A 351 -5.15 27.42 1.28
CA ASP A 351 -6.13 26.52 1.89
C ASP A 351 -7.51 27.19 1.84
N TYR A 352 -8.37 26.70 0.96
CA TYR A 352 -9.76 27.14 0.85
C TYR A 352 -10.66 26.44 1.86
N SER A 353 -10.16 25.43 2.57
CA SER A 353 -10.86 24.88 3.70
C SER A 353 -10.62 25.82 4.87
N GLU A 354 -11.67 26.48 5.36
CA GLU A 354 -11.62 27.35 6.54
C GLU A 354 -11.37 26.55 7.85
N ILE A 355 -10.64 25.43 7.75
CA ILE A 355 -10.37 24.51 8.84
C ILE A 355 -9.00 24.87 9.42
N GLU A 356 -8.98 25.44 10.61
CA GLU A 356 -7.72 25.63 11.33
C GLU A 356 -7.03 24.28 11.54
N MET A 357 -5.78 24.15 11.10
CA MET A 357 -4.93 22.99 11.38
C MET A 357 -4.55 22.96 12.88
N ALA A 358 -5.51 22.61 13.73
CA ALA A 358 -5.26 22.33 15.14
C ALA A 358 -4.84 20.86 15.28
N ASN A 359 -3.58 20.60 15.61
CA ASN A 359 -3.08 19.29 16.03
C ASN A 359 -3.60 18.84 17.42
N VAL A 360 -4.74 19.37 17.85
CA VAL A 360 -5.34 19.09 19.16
C VAL A 360 -6.73 18.54 18.92
N ILE A 361 -6.87 17.21 19.03
CA ILE A 361 -8.16 16.60 19.25
C ILE A 361 -8.48 16.84 20.73
N SER A 362 -9.24 17.88 21.01
CA SER A 362 -9.85 18.06 22.34
C SER A 362 -10.99 17.04 22.45
N LEU A 363 -10.80 16.00 23.26
CA LEU A 363 -11.87 15.10 23.69
C LEU A 363 -12.64 15.71 24.87
#